data_AF-A0A817WBV4-F1
#
_entry.id   AF-A0A817WBV4-F1
#
_cell.length_a   1.000
_cell.length_b   1.000
_cell.length_c   1.000
_cell.angle_alpha   90.00
_cell.angle_beta   90.00
_cell.angle_gamma   90.00
#
_symmetry.space_group_name_H-M   'P 1'
#
loop_
_entity.id
_entity.type
_entity.pdbx_description
1 polymer ?
#
loop_
_entity_poly.entity_id
_entity_poly.type
_entity_poly.pdbx_seq_one_letter_code
_entity_poly.pdbx_strand_id
1 'polypeptide(L)'
;MAAICKQYFEKFKARVSGLYANSLLNLVLGLIEMKTGVESPIIATGLFGVLATYLMFGWCNYAVCNFITLIYPLCTSVMAIMSADMSDHKHLLTYWIIHSSLGYIEYILHVVCDFLRVYWLGKLIFFLWLIKSAPPSVESSEEPEITLDSIPEPTIPEPTIPEPTIPRKKATASNFKRTQVNLPLRSAELSRDVKWAPNGVVVAGGHGNGGDLNQLYAPRGVFVDEDQNVYVADLCNYRIVAWASGATEGREVVGGIYQKTMIESFSGPADLLIDKNSDSFIISDDTSKRVVRCRRQGDTECEIIISGVEAKGLAIDENGSIYIVDGENNEVIRYNIGDSEATIVAGGNGAGDALNQLNCPHSVFVDQDYSVYVSDEDNHRVMKWADGATEGVIVAGGQGKGDSLSQFSSPRGIVVDPSGTVYVTDLSNARVMRWFKDAKQGEVIAGGNGEGEEPNQLTSPSSLAFDKHGNLYVSNLGSARVVKFEIA
;
A
#
# COMPACT_ATOMS: atom_id res chain seq x y z
N MET A 1 6.89 -10.18 57.21
CA MET A 1 6.71 -10.04 55.75
C MET A 1 7.25 -8.73 55.21
N ALA A 2 6.76 -7.55 55.65
CA ALA A 2 7.25 -6.25 55.15
C ALA A 2 8.77 -6.00 55.36
N ALA A 3 9.32 -6.39 56.52
CA ALA A 3 10.77 -6.26 56.79
C ALA A 3 11.64 -7.20 55.93
N ILE A 4 11.12 -8.38 55.61
CA ILE A 4 11.79 -9.36 54.74
C ILE A 4 11.75 -8.85 53.28
N CYS A 5 10.61 -8.37 52.80
CA CYS A 5 10.49 -7.75 51.47
C CYS A 5 11.40 -6.52 51.33
N LYS A 6 11.51 -5.67 52.36
CA LYS A 6 12.43 -4.52 52.35
C LYS A 6 13.89 -4.97 52.25
N GLN A 7 14.28 -6.01 52.97
CA GLN A 7 15.64 -6.55 52.90
C GLN A 7 15.96 -7.18 51.52
N TYR A 8 15.01 -7.86 50.89
CA TYR A 8 15.15 -8.37 49.53
C TYR A 8 15.19 -7.25 48.49
N PHE A 9 14.39 -6.20 48.67
CA PHE A 9 14.38 -5.03 47.82
C PHE A 9 15.71 -4.26 47.88
N GLU A 10 16.29 -4.06 49.07
CA GLU A 10 17.61 -3.43 49.19
C GLU A 10 18.74 -4.28 48.60
N LYS A 11 18.69 -5.61 48.77
CA LYS A 11 19.64 -6.53 48.10
C LYS A 11 19.48 -6.53 46.58
N PHE A 12 18.26 -6.37 46.09
CA PHE A 12 17.98 -6.25 44.65
C PHE A 12 18.44 -4.90 44.11
N LYS A 13 18.16 -3.79 44.81
CA LYS A 13 18.65 -2.44 44.50
C LYS A 13 20.18 -2.46 44.36
N ALA A 14 20.90 -3.03 45.33
CA ALA A 14 22.36 -3.15 45.28
C ALA A 14 22.88 -4.04 44.13
N ARG A 15 22.18 -5.13 43.78
CA ARG A 15 22.55 -6.00 42.65
C ARG A 15 22.31 -5.35 41.30
N VAL A 16 21.21 -4.61 41.18
CA VAL A 16 20.87 -3.80 40.01
C VAL A 16 21.93 -2.71 39.89
N SER A 17 22.26 -1.98 40.97
CA SER A 17 23.32 -0.96 41.02
C SER A 17 24.70 -1.46 40.52
N GLY A 18 25.03 -2.74 40.66
CA GLY A 18 26.25 -3.34 40.12
C GLY A 18 26.24 -3.67 38.63
N LEU A 19 25.10 -3.56 37.93
CA LEU A 19 24.99 -3.70 36.46
C LEU A 19 25.19 -2.38 35.70
N TYR A 20 25.40 -1.25 36.41
CA TYR A 20 25.46 0.12 35.84
C TYR A 20 26.87 0.63 35.50
N ALA A 21 27.88 -0.25 35.46
CA ALA A 21 29.20 0.16 35.03
C ALA A 21 29.24 0.27 33.50
N ASN A 22 29.01 1.50 33.00
CA ASN A 22 29.29 2.03 31.65
C ASN A 22 28.32 1.64 30.52
N SER A 23 27.29 2.49 30.28
CA SER A 23 26.44 2.43 29.07
C SER A 23 25.59 3.70 28.88
N LEU A 24 25.14 3.94 27.63
CA LEU A 24 24.12 4.90 27.16
C LEU A 24 22.89 5.01 28.11
N LEU A 25 22.59 3.93 28.84
CA LEU A 25 21.54 3.87 29.85
C LEU A 25 21.77 4.88 31.00
N ASN A 26 23.03 5.15 31.40
CA ASN A 26 23.35 6.15 32.42
C ASN A 26 23.02 7.58 31.96
N LEU A 27 23.20 7.87 30.66
CA LEU A 27 22.89 9.17 30.08
C LEU A 27 21.37 9.41 30.08
N VAL A 28 20.60 8.41 29.63
CA VAL A 28 19.14 8.49 29.57
C VAL A 28 18.53 8.53 30.98
N LEU A 29 18.98 7.69 31.90
CA LEU A 29 18.48 7.68 33.27
C LEU A 29 18.86 8.96 34.03
N GLY A 30 20.07 9.47 33.84
CA GLY A 30 20.52 10.74 34.44
C GLY A 30 19.71 11.94 33.96
N LEU A 31 19.35 11.99 32.67
CA LEU A 31 18.46 13.02 32.12
C LEU A 31 17.04 12.94 32.71
N ILE A 32 16.53 11.73 32.95
CA ILE A 32 15.22 11.53 33.57
C ILE A 32 15.27 11.92 35.05
N GLU A 33 16.30 11.52 35.80
CA GLU A 33 16.53 11.91 37.19
C GLU A 33 16.60 13.43 37.35
N MET A 34 17.32 14.12 36.46
CA MET A 34 17.38 15.59 36.42
C MET A 34 16.00 16.23 36.24
N LYS A 35 15.12 15.60 35.45
CA LYS A 35 13.79 16.14 35.12
C LYS A 35 12.74 15.79 36.16
N THR A 36 12.86 14.65 36.84
CA THR A 36 11.85 14.13 37.77
C THR A 36 12.25 14.21 39.25
N GLY A 37 13.54 14.42 39.57
CA GLY A 37 14.06 14.46 40.93
C GLY A 37 14.04 13.12 41.67
N VAL A 38 13.92 12.00 40.96
CA VAL A 38 13.84 10.65 41.51
C VAL A 38 15.14 9.92 41.23
N GLU A 39 15.72 9.27 42.24
CA GLU A 39 17.00 8.55 42.10
C GLU A 39 16.95 7.52 40.95
N SER A 40 17.92 7.56 40.04
CA SER A 40 18.04 6.64 38.88
C SER A 40 17.85 5.15 39.20
N PRO A 41 18.35 4.60 40.34
CA PRO A 41 18.14 3.19 40.68
C PRO A 41 16.66 2.82 40.91
N ILE A 42 15.84 3.77 41.38
CA ILE A 42 14.41 3.57 41.62
C ILE A 42 13.65 3.55 40.28
N ILE A 43 13.97 4.50 39.40
CA ILE A 43 13.39 4.60 38.05
C ILE A 43 13.69 3.32 37.26
N ALA A 44 14.93 2.87 37.28
CA ALA A 44 15.34 1.68 36.56
C ALA A 44 14.75 0.39 37.14
N THR A 45 14.58 0.30 38.46
CA THR A 45 13.85 -0.81 39.10
C THR A 45 12.38 -0.84 38.66
N GLY A 46 11.74 0.33 38.53
CA GLY A 46 10.38 0.46 38.01
C GLY A 46 10.26 0.03 36.55
N LEU A 47 11.15 0.51 35.68
CA LEU A 47 11.23 0.13 34.26
C LEU A 47 11.46 -1.38 34.09
N PHE A 48 12.34 -1.97 34.90
CA PHE A 48 12.58 -3.41 34.87
C PHE A 48 11.35 -4.21 35.31
N GLY A 49 10.60 -3.71 36.31
CA GLY A 49 9.33 -4.30 36.74
C GLY A 49 8.24 -4.23 35.66
N VAL A 50 8.12 -3.09 34.97
CA VAL A 50 7.18 -2.92 33.84
C VAL A 50 7.56 -3.84 32.68
N LEU A 51 8.84 -3.91 32.32
CA LEU A 51 9.32 -4.78 31.26
C LEU A 51 9.11 -6.26 31.60
N ALA A 52 9.39 -6.68 32.84
CA ALA A 52 9.13 -8.05 33.29
C ALA A 52 7.65 -8.40 33.23
N THR A 53 6.77 -7.48 33.64
CA THR A 53 5.32 -7.66 33.57
C THR A 53 4.84 -7.74 32.11
N TYR A 54 5.37 -6.88 31.24
CA TYR A 54 5.07 -6.92 29.81
C TYR A 54 5.55 -8.21 29.15
N LEU A 55 6.72 -8.74 29.50
CA LEU A 55 7.19 -10.01 28.95
C LEU A 55 6.36 -11.21 29.42
N MET A 56 5.71 -11.11 30.59
CA MET A 56 4.81 -12.15 31.11
C MET A 56 3.40 -12.09 30.50
N PHE A 57 2.87 -10.90 30.20
CA PHE A 57 1.46 -10.70 29.85
C PHE A 57 1.18 -9.94 28.55
N GLY A 58 2.19 -9.29 27.98
CA GLY A 58 2.11 -8.46 26.78
C GLY A 58 2.15 -9.26 25.48
N TRP A 59 1.60 -8.65 24.43
CA TRP A 59 1.61 -9.19 23.07
C TRP A 59 2.99 -9.00 22.45
N CYS A 60 3.43 -9.89 21.57
CA CYS A 60 4.76 -9.85 20.92
C CYS A 60 5.98 -9.99 21.87
N ASN A 61 5.82 -10.57 23.06
CA ASN A 61 6.93 -10.82 24.00
C ASN A 61 8.09 -11.65 23.39
N TYR A 62 7.78 -12.59 22.50
CA TYR A 62 8.74 -13.35 21.68
C TYR A 62 9.66 -12.42 20.88
N ALA A 63 9.07 -11.47 20.14
CA ALA A 63 9.81 -10.56 19.27
C ALA A 63 10.74 -9.66 20.09
N VAL A 64 10.24 -9.11 21.20
CA VAL A 64 11.02 -8.23 22.10
C VAL A 64 12.18 -8.98 22.76
N CYS A 65 11.94 -10.19 23.27
CA CYS A 65 12.98 -11.01 23.90
C CYS A 65 14.08 -11.39 22.90
N ASN A 66 13.70 -11.81 21.69
CA ASN A 66 14.67 -12.20 20.66
C ASN A 66 15.44 -11.00 20.12
N PHE A 67 14.80 -9.85 19.97
CA PHE A 67 15.46 -8.62 19.54
C PHE A 67 16.55 -8.17 20.53
N ILE A 68 16.23 -8.14 21.82
CA ILE A 68 17.18 -7.75 22.88
C ILE A 68 18.34 -8.74 22.98
N THR A 69 18.05 -10.04 22.89
CA THR A 69 19.08 -11.09 22.95
C THR A 69 19.92 -11.17 21.68
N LEU A 70 19.46 -10.65 20.55
CA LEU A 70 20.24 -10.62 19.31
C LEU A 70 21.16 -9.39 19.22
N ILE A 71 20.64 -8.20 19.50
CA ILE A 71 21.32 -6.94 19.17
C ILE A 71 22.52 -6.67 20.06
N TYR A 72 22.38 -6.89 21.37
CA TYR A 72 23.45 -6.57 22.30
C TYR A 72 24.72 -7.43 22.03
N PRO A 73 24.62 -8.77 21.89
CA PRO A 73 25.76 -9.61 21.54
C PRO A 73 26.29 -9.37 20.13
N LEU A 74 25.45 -8.96 19.18
CA LEU A 74 25.90 -8.59 17.84
C LEU A 74 26.81 -7.37 17.89
N CYS A 75 26.42 -6.33 18.62
CA CYS A 75 27.25 -5.13 18.83
C CYS A 75 28.57 -5.48 19.54
N THR A 76 28.54 -6.31 20.58
CA THR A 76 29.78 -6.74 21.26
C THR A 76 30.64 -7.66 20.40
N SER A 77 30.04 -8.49 19.54
CA SER A 77 30.77 -9.31 18.55
C SER A 77 31.52 -8.45 17.54
N VAL A 78 30.87 -7.42 17.02
CA VAL A 78 31.52 -6.49 16.08
C VAL A 78 32.69 -5.77 16.76
N MET A 79 32.49 -5.29 17.99
CA MET A 79 33.56 -4.63 18.75
C MET A 79 34.70 -5.60 19.12
N ALA A 80 34.39 -6.85 19.46
CA ALA A 80 35.39 -7.87 19.77
C ALA A 80 36.21 -8.29 18.54
N ILE A 81 35.59 -8.42 17.36
CA ILE A 81 36.28 -8.68 16.09
C ILE A 81 37.21 -7.52 15.73
N MET A 82 36.82 -6.28 16.07
CA MET A 82 37.63 -5.09 15.86
C MET A 82 38.79 -4.98 16.88
N SER A 83 38.75 -5.73 17.97
CA SER A 83 39.80 -5.79 18.99
C SER A 83 40.76 -6.97 18.76
N ALA A 84 42.05 -6.79 19.00
CA ALA A 84 43.08 -7.79 18.68
C ALA A 84 43.21 -8.96 19.69
N ASP A 85 42.36 -9.03 20.72
CA ASP A 85 42.44 -10.07 21.75
C ASP A 85 41.49 -11.25 21.45
N MET A 86 42.03 -12.47 21.44
CA MET A 86 41.29 -13.70 21.13
C MET A 86 40.56 -14.31 22.34
N SER A 87 40.71 -13.73 23.53
CA SER A 87 40.12 -14.24 24.79
C SER A 87 38.58 -14.19 24.79
N ASP A 88 37.97 -13.15 24.22
CA ASP A 88 36.51 -12.91 24.21
C ASP A 88 35.73 -13.80 23.23
N HIS A 89 36.39 -14.31 22.20
CA HIS A 89 35.74 -15.04 21.11
C HIS A 89 35.10 -16.37 21.54
N LYS A 90 35.63 -17.04 22.57
CA LYS A 90 35.12 -18.35 23.03
C LYS A 90 33.79 -18.23 23.78
N HIS A 91 33.63 -17.18 24.60
CA HIS A 91 32.39 -16.95 25.34
C HIS A 91 31.26 -16.53 24.40
N LEU A 92 31.60 -15.70 23.42
CA LEU A 92 30.67 -15.23 22.42
C LEU A 92 30.25 -16.35 21.45
N LEU A 93 31.16 -17.22 21.03
CA LEU A 93 30.84 -18.42 20.26
C LEU A 93 29.92 -19.36 21.04
N THR A 94 30.18 -19.55 22.34
CA THR A 94 29.32 -20.36 23.22
C THR A 94 27.91 -19.76 23.33
N TYR A 95 27.81 -18.42 23.43
CA TYR A 95 26.54 -17.70 23.41
C TYR A 95 25.75 -17.99 22.12
N TRP A 96 26.39 -17.83 20.95
CA TRP A 96 25.73 -18.02 19.65
C TRP A 96 25.29 -19.46 19.39
N ILE A 97 26.08 -20.45 19.84
CA ILE A 97 25.71 -21.88 19.76
C ILE A 97 24.46 -22.15 20.61
N ILE A 98 24.42 -21.65 21.84
CA ILE A 98 23.27 -21.82 22.74
C ILE A 98 22.04 -21.08 22.21
N HIS A 99 22.21 -19.84 21.72
CA HIS A 99 21.14 -19.03 21.15
C HIS A 99 20.49 -19.73 19.94
N SER A 100 21.30 -20.25 19.03
CA SER A 100 20.83 -20.97 17.84
C SER A 100 20.16 -22.30 18.21
N SER A 101 20.71 -23.03 19.19
CA SER A 101 20.14 -24.30 19.66
C SER A 101 18.77 -24.10 20.33
N LEU A 102 18.62 -23.05 21.14
CA LEU A 102 17.35 -22.72 21.77
C LEU A 102 16.32 -22.22 20.74
N GLY A 103 16.73 -21.44 19.73
CA GLY A 103 15.86 -21.04 18.63
C GLY A 103 15.31 -22.23 17.82
N TYR A 104 16.12 -23.27 17.61
CA TYR A 104 15.67 -24.50 16.93
C TYR A 104 14.69 -25.32 17.79
N ILE A 105 14.94 -25.41 19.10
CA ILE A 105 14.02 -26.06 20.05
C ILE A 105 12.68 -25.33 20.09
N GLU A 106 12.69 -23.99 20.03
CA GLU A 106 11.49 -23.15 20.00
C GLU A 106 10.66 -23.34 18.73
N TYR A 107 11.30 -23.45 17.57
CA TYR A 107 10.61 -23.77 16.31
C TYR A 107 9.85 -25.10 16.40
N ILE A 108 10.45 -26.11 17.06
CA ILE A 108 9.84 -27.44 17.21
C ILE A 108 8.73 -27.45 18.28
N LEU A 109 8.82 -26.60 19.31
CA LEU A 109 7.92 -26.58 20.46
C LEU A 109 6.92 -25.41 20.44
N HIS A 110 6.66 -24.80 19.28
CA HIS A 110 5.85 -23.59 19.13
C HIS A 110 4.48 -23.65 19.84
N VAL A 111 3.88 -24.84 19.98
CA VAL A 111 2.59 -25.05 20.68
C VAL A 111 2.72 -25.09 22.22
N VAL A 112 3.87 -25.53 22.74
CA VAL A 112 4.12 -25.67 24.19
C VAL A 112 4.64 -24.37 24.80
N CYS A 113 5.46 -23.62 24.06
CA CYS A 113 6.03 -22.34 24.51
C CYS A 113 4.99 -21.22 24.63
N ASP A 114 3.89 -21.27 23.86
CA ASP A 114 2.75 -20.36 24.00
C ASP A 114 1.97 -20.58 25.33
N PHE A 115 2.04 -21.79 25.90
CA PHE A 115 1.32 -22.16 27.11
C PHE A 115 2.07 -21.76 28.40
N LEU A 116 3.40 -21.65 28.37
CA LEU A 116 4.22 -21.32 29.54
C LEU A 116 4.89 -19.94 29.38
N ARG A 117 4.10 -18.87 29.53
CA ARG A 117 4.56 -17.46 29.35
C ARG A 117 5.71 -17.02 30.27
N VAL A 118 5.98 -17.75 31.35
CA VAL A 118 7.14 -17.53 32.26
C VAL A 118 8.47 -17.93 31.61
N TYR A 119 8.43 -18.77 30.57
CA TYR A 119 9.59 -19.20 29.79
C TYR A 119 10.37 -18.02 29.22
N TRP A 120 9.68 -17.02 28.64
CA TRP A 120 10.33 -15.86 28.00
C TRP A 120 11.11 -15.00 28.98
N LEU A 121 10.56 -14.79 30.18
CA LEU A 121 11.26 -14.08 31.24
C LEU A 121 12.48 -14.86 31.73
N GLY A 122 12.36 -16.18 31.90
CA GLY A 122 13.48 -17.05 32.28
C GLY A 122 14.59 -17.08 31.23
N LYS A 123 14.23 -17.16 29.94
CA LYS A 123 15.14 -17.12 28.78
C LYS A 123 15.93 -15.81 28.76
N LEU A 124 15.25 -14.67 28.90
CA LEU A 124 15.89 -13.36 28.95
C LEU A 124 16.89 -13.26 30.12
N ILE A 125 16.49 -13.69 31.32
CA ILE A 125 17.37 -13.67 32.50
C ILE A 125 18.61 -14.53 32.29
N PHE A 126 18.46 -15.71 31.67
CA PHE A 126 19.58 -16.62 31.40
C PHE A 126 20.58 -16.03 30.41
N PHE A 127 20.11 -15.40 29.33
CA PHE A 127 20.99 -14.74 28.37
C PHE A 127 21.68 -13.50 28.94
N LEU A 128 20.98 -12.71 29.75
CA LEU A 128 21.60 -11.58 30.46
C LEU A 128 22.66 -12.06 31.46
N TRP A 129 22.48 -13.23 32.08
CA TRP A 129 23.50 -13.84 32.94
C TRP A 129 24.74 -14.29 32.16
N LEU A 130 24.55 -14.90 30.98
CA LEU A 130 25.67 -15.27 30.10
C LEU A 130 26.46 -14.03 29.64
N ILE A 131 25.76 -12.95 29.31
CA ILE A 131 26.35 -11.67 28.94
C ILE A 131 27.18 -11.09 30.09
N LYS A 132 26.66 -11.11 31.32
CA LYS A 132 27.37 -10.60 32.51
C LYS A 132 28.63 -11.41 32.86
N SER A 133 28.70 -12.66 32.43
CA SER A 133 29.83 -13.55 32.76
C SER A 133 31.03 -13.38 31.82
N ALA A 134 30.94 -12.49 30.83
CA ALA A 134 32.07 -12.07 30.01
C ALA A 134 32.93 -11.03 30.78
N PRO A 135 34.27 -11.13 30.76
CA PRO A 135 35.13 -10.16 31.42
C PRO A 135 34.99 -8.76 30.77
N PRO A 136 35.09 -7.67 31.54
CA PRO A 136 35.02 -6.32 30.99
C PRO A 136 36.24 -6.05 30.11
N SER A 137 36.00 -5.55 28.89
CA SER A 137 37.02 -5.08 27.96
C SER A 137 37.85 -3.96 28.59
N VAL A 138 39.17 -4.07 28.45
CA VAL A 138 40.20 -3.21 29.03
C VAL A 138 40.02 -1.73 28.64
N GLU A 139 40.08 -0.85 29.63
CA GLU A 139 40.26 0.61 29.48
C GLU A 139 41.59 0.92 28.77
N SER A 140 41.54 1.66 27.67
CA SER A 140 42.74 2.30 27.09
C SER A 140 42.50 3.80 26.88
N SER A 141 43.08 4.57 27.81
CA SER A 141 43.79 5.85 27.67
C SER A 141 43.46 6.80 26.50
N GLU A 142 43.04 8.00 26.91
CA GLU A 142 43.28 9.35 26.34
C GLU A 142 42.88 9.61 24.88
N GLU A 143 41.70 10.21 24.70
CA GLU A 143 41.37 11.11 23.59
C GLU A 143 40.92 12.47 24.12
N PRO A 144 41.18 13.58 23.40
CA PRO A 144 41.30 14.90 23.98
C PRO A 144 39.95 15.53 24.31
N GLU A 145 39.97 16.38 25.33
CA GLU A 145 38.86 17.22 25.78
C GLU A 145 38.44 18.18 24.65
N ILE A 146 37.37 17.85 23.92
CA ILE A 146 36.67 18.78 23.04
C ILE A 146 35.64 19.52 23.89
N THR A 147 35.96 20.76 24.25
CA THR A 147 35.02 21.68 24.87
C THR A 147 33.85 21.96 23.92
N LEU A 148 32.68 21.43 24.26
CA LEU A 148 31.42 21.57 23.53
C LEU A 148 30.70 22.90 23.80
N ASP A 149 31.45 23.97 24.11
CA ASP A 149 30.89 25.30 24.43
C ASP A 149 30.76 26.22 23.20
N SER A 150 30.81 25.68 21.97
CA SER A 150 30.66 26.52 20.77
C SER A 150 30.03 25.85 19.54
N ILE A 151 29.23 24.81 19.72
CA ILE A 151 28.36 24.33 18.64
C ILE A 151 26.96 24.88 18.91
N PRO A 152 26.44 25.84 18.11
CA PRO A 152 25.04 26.22 18.25
C PRO A 152 24.18 24.97 18.03
N GLU A 153 23.19 24.75 18.91
CA GLU A 153 22.24 23.64 18.79
C GLU A 153 21.80 23.47 17.34
N PRO A 154 22.02 22.30 16.70
CA PRO A 154 21.24 21.98 15.53
C PRO A 154 19.81 21.83 16.03
N THR A 155 19.02 22.88 15.82
CA THR A 155 17.56 22.77 15.76
C THR A 155 17.29 21.84 14.58
N ILE A 156 17.25 20.54 14.85
CA ILE A 156 16.72 19.56 13.92
C ILE A 156 15.24 19.92 13.84
N PRO A 157 14.75 20.47 12.72
CA PRO A 157 13.31 20.61 12.57
C PRO A 157 12.77 19.19 12.61
N GLU A 158 11.79 18.98 13.48
CA GLU A 158 10.88 17.86 13.36
C GLU A 158 10.52 17.71 11.87
N PRO A 159 10.63 16.53 11.24
CA PRO A 159 10.21 16.37 9.85
C PRO A 159 8.69 16.47 9.79
N THR A 160 8.19 17.68 9.90
CA THR A 160 6.98 18.11 9.25
C THR A 160 7.36 18.21 7.79
N ILE A 161 7.19 17.13 7.05
CA ILE A 161 6.89 17.28 5.63
C ILE A 161 5.59 18.09 5.66
N PRO A 162 5.57 19.37 5.22
CA PRO A 162 4.28 19.97 4.96
C PRO A 162 3.71 19.09 3.85
N GLU A 163 2.63 18.35 4.10
CA GLU A 163 1.88 17.78 2.98
C GLU A 163 1.54 18.97 2.09
N PRO A 164 2.14 19.12 0.90
CA PRO A 164 1.59 20.05 -0.05
C PRO A 164 0.36 19.32 -0.58
N THR A 165 -0.74 19.46 0.17
CA THR A 165 -2.06 19.21 -0.39
C THR A 165 -2.20 20.20 -1.52
N ILE A 166 -2.38 19.70 -2.73
CA ILE A 166 -2.55 20.56 -3.90
C ILE A 166 -3.88 21.32 -3.68
N PRO A 167 -3.85 22.67 -3.59
CA PRO A 167 -5.06 23.46 -3.44
C PRO A 167 -6.09 23.11 -4.51
N ARG A 168 -7.36 23.10 -4.12
CA ARG A 168 -8.47 22.72 -5.01
C ARG A 168 -9.37 23.90 -5.29
N LYS A 169 -9.71 24.08 -6.56
CA LYS A 169 -10.76 25.01 -6.99
C LYS A 169 -11.90 24.25 -7.66
N LYS A 170 -13.13 24.76 -7.56
CA LYS A 170 -14.25 24.18 -8.32
C LYS A 170 -14.13 24.55 -9.79
N ALA A 171 -14.46 23.61 -10.68
CA ALA A 171 -14.54 23.88 -12.11
C ALA A 171 -15.53 25.02 -12.37
N THR A 172 -15.11 25.96 -13.21
CA THR A 172 -15.98 26.94 -13.86
C THR A 172 -16.05 26.58 -15.34
N ALA A 173 -17.13 26.95 -16.03
CA ALA A 173 -17.29 26.70 -17.46
C ALA A 173 -16.04 27.18 -18.22
N SER A 174 -15.31 26.24 -18.81
CA SER A 174 -14.02 26.52 -19.44
C SER A 174 -14.23 26.95 -20.90
N ASN A 175 -13.58 28.05 -21.32
CA ASN A 175 -13.53 28.46 -22.72
C ASN A 175 -12.39 27.72 -23.43
N PHE A 176 -12.42 26.39 -23.48
CA PHE A 176 -11.45 25.65 -24.29
C PHE A 176 -11.74 25.88 -25.77
N LYS A 177 -10.72 26.31 -26.53
CA LYS A 177 -10.73 26.16 -27.98
C LYS A 177 -10.64 24.66 -28.26
N ARG A 178 -11.80 24.04 -28.56
CA ARG A 178 -11.88 22.68 -29.09
C ARG A 178 -11.07 22.64 -30.38
N THR A 179 -9.82 22.20 -30.29
CA THR A 179 -9.03 21.90 -31.47
C THR A 179 -9.46 20.49 -31.85
N GLN A 180 -10.23 20.35 -32.93
CA GLN A 180 -10.55 19.02 -33.46
C GLN A 180 -9.24 18.39 -33.94
N VAL A 181 -8.61 17.63 -33.08
CA VAL A 181 -7.49 16.77 -33.43
C VAL A 181 -8.09 15.39 -33.68
N ASN A 182 -7.92 14.87 -34.90
CA ASN A 182 -8.26 13.48 -35.18
C ASN A 182 -7.29 12.59 -34.38
N LEU A 183 -7.80 11.99 -33.31
CA LEU A 183 -7.03 11.17 -32.39
C LEU A 183 -7.00 9.70 -32.78
N PRO A 184 -5.93 8.98 -32.43
CA PRO A 184 -5.92 7.53 -32.44
C PRO A 184 -6.66 6.98 -31.21
N LEU A 185 -7.81 6.35 -31.49
CA LEU A 185 -8.43 5.20 -30.81
C LEU A 185 -8.34 5.16 -29.27
N ARG A 186 -9.47 5.48 -28.63
CA ARG A 186 -9.86 4.89 -27.34
C ARG A 186 -11.18 4.17 -27.51
N SER A 187 -11.10 2.85 -27.36
CA SER A 187 -12.02 1.81 -27.85
C SER A 187 -12.21 1.81 -29.37
N ALA A 188 -12.15 0.63 -29.98
CA ALA A 188 -12.73 0.44 -31.30
C ALA A 188 -14.18 0.94 -31.27
N GLU A 189 -14.70 1.48 -32.38
CA GLU A 189 -16.16 1.63 -32.50
C GLU A 189 -16.78 0.24 -32.41
N LEU A 190 -17.17 -0.17 -31.19
CA LEU A 190 -17.84 -1.42 -30.96
C LEU A 190 -19.26 -1.23 -31.47
N SER A 191 -19.59 -1.93 -32.56
CA SER A 191 -20.97 -1.93 -33.04
C SER A 191 -21.91 -2.41 -31.93
N ARG A 192 -23.16 -1.94 -31.94
CA ARG A 192 -24.16 -2.36 -30.94
C ARG A 192 -24.37 -3.88 -30.90
N ASP A 193 -24.11 -4.55 -32.01
CA ASP A 193 -24.30 -6.00 -32.17
C ASP A 193 -23.09 -6.82 -31.72
N VAL A 194 -21.98 -6.18 -31.28
CA VAL A 194 -20.82 -6.90 -30.75
C VAL A 194 -21.24 -7.75 -29.56
N LYS A 195 -20.79 -9.01 -29.58
CA LYS A 195 -20.88 -9.96 -28.48
C LYS A 195 -19.49 -10.46 -28.15
N TRP A 196 -19.31 -10.86 -26.89
CA TRP A 196 -18.09 -11.52 -26.44
C TRP A 196 -18.36 -13.01 -26.27
N ALA A 197 -17.31 -13.80 -26.45
CA ALA A 197 -17.32 -15.23 -26.15
C ALA A 197 -17.77 -15.41 -24.68
N PRO A 198 -18.65 -16.39 -24.40
CA PRO A 198 -19.17 -16.60 -23.05
C PRO A 198 -18.08 -17.10 -22.07
N ASN A 199 -17.03 -17.71 -22.60
CA ASN A 199 -15.90 -18.25 -21.85
C ASN A 199 -14.69 -17.36 -22.06
N GLY A 200 -14.13 -16.86 -20.97
CA GLY A 200 -12.88 -16.12 -20.96
C GLY A 200 -11.66 -17.02 -20.80
N VAL A 201 -10.50 -16.46 -21.15
CA VAL A 201 -9.19 -17.08 -21.03
C VAL A 201 -8.36 -16.29 -20.03
N VAL A 202 -7.69 -16.98 -19.09
CA VAL A 202 -6.76 -16.32 -18.16
C VAL A 202 -5.53 -15.86 -18.92
N VAL A 203 -5.19 -14.58 -18.80
CA VAL A 203 -4.04 -13.95 -19.50
C VAL A 203 -2.98 -13.39 -18.56
N ALA A 204 -3.29 -13.27 -17.26
CA ALA A 204 -2.33 -12.95 -16.21
C ALA A 204 -2.79 -13.55 -14.87
N GLY A 205 -1.84 -13.98 -14.04
CA GLY A 205 -2.14 -14.66 -12.76
C GLY A 205 -2.77 -16.05 -12.95
N GLY A 206 -3.69 -16.41 -12.05
CA GLY A 206 -4.43 -17.69 -12.12
C GLY A 206 -3.69 -18.90 -11.55
N HIS A 207 -2.54 -18.70 -10.89
CA HIS A 207 -1.76 -19.74 -10.21
C HIS A 207 -1.85 -19.63 -8.68
N GLY A 208 -3.00 -19.19 -8.18
CA GLY A 208 -3.25 -18.90 -6.77
C GLY A 208 -2.78 -17.51 -6.34
N ASN A 209 -3.11 -17.16 -5.08
CA ASN A 209 -2.69 -15.92 -4.46
C ASN A 209 -1.21 -16.01 -4.05
N GLY A 210 -0.38 -15.11 -4.55
CA GLY A 210 1.03 -15.05 -4.16
C GLY A 210 1.84 -14.02 -4.92
N GLY A 211 3.15 -13.96 -4.63
CA GLY A 211 4.07 -12.95 -5.14
C GLY A 211 4.95 -13.41 -6.31
N ASP A 212 4.83 -14.66 -6.75
CA ASP A 212 5.58 -15.14 -7.91
C ASP A 212 5.15 -14.39 -9.19
N LEU A 213 5.99 -14.40 -10.23
CA LEU A 213 5.73 -13.65 -11.46
C LEU A 213 4.58 -14.23 -12.31
N ASN A 214 4.09 -15.42 -11.99
CA ASN A 214 2.87 -16.00 -12.57
C ASN A 214 1.67 -15.91 -11.60
N GLN A 215 1.82 -15.26 -10.45
CA GLN A 215 0.79 -15.09 -9.44
C GLN A 215 0.44 -13.60 -9.29
N LEU A 216 -0.77 -13.37 -8.79
CA LEU A 216 -1.27 -12.06 -8.39
C LEU A 216 -1.86 -12.20 -6.99
N TYR A 217 -2.08 -11.08 -6.31
CA TYR A 217 -2.84 -11.04 -5.08
C TYR A 217 -3.69 -9.77 -5.01
N ALA A 218 -5.01 -9.96 -5.15
CA ALA A 218 -6.01 -8.90 -5.22
C ALA A 218 -5.72 -7.87 -6.34
N PRO A 219 -5.57 -8.30 -7.61
CA PRO A 219 -5.31 -7.39 -8.71
C PRO A 219 -6.48 -6.40 -8.86
N ARG A 220 -6.20 -5.10 -8.82
CA ARG A 220 -7.22 -4.04 -8.80
C ARG A 220 -7.41 -3.40 -10.17
N GLY A 221 -6.41 -2.65 -10.63
CA GLY A 221 -6.40 -2.00 -11.94
C GLY A 221 -5.80 -2.89 -13.02
N VAL A 222 -6.34 -2.80 -14.24
CA VAL A 222 -5.79 -3.45 -15.44
C VAL A 222 -5.73 -2.44 -16.59
N PHE A 223 -4.61 -2.42 -17.30
CA PHE A 223 -4.42 -1.61 -18.50
C PHE A 223 -3.84 -2.48 -19.61
N VAL A 224 -4.28 -2.27 -20.84
CA VAL A 224 -3.78 -3.00 -22.02
C VAL A 224 -3.26 -1.99 -23.04
N ASP A 225 -2.03 -2.18 -23.51
CA ASP A 225 -1.43 -1.30 -24.51
C ASP A 225 -1.70 -1.76 -25.96
N GLU A 226 -1.22 -0.99 -26.93
CA GLU A 226 -1.40 -1.26 -28.37
C GLU A 226 -0.71 -2.56 -28.84
N ASP A 227 0.31 -3.00 -28.10
CA ASP A 227 1.05 -4.24 -28.34
C ASP A 227 0.40 -5.44 -27.63
N GLN A 228 -0.74 -5.23 -26.98
CA GLN A 228 -1.49 -6.21 -26.18
C GLN A 228 -0.70 -6.72 -24.96
N ASN A 229 0.21 -5.91 -24.43
CA ASN A 229 0.76 -6.16 -23.10
C ASN A 229 -0.29 -5.81 -22.05
N VAL A 230 -0.45 -6.69 -21.08
CA VAL A 230 -1.38 -6.54 -19.96
C VAL A 230 -0.59 -6.06 -18.75
N TYR A 231 -0.94 -4.89 -18.23
CA TYR A 231 -0.37 -4.31 -17.02
C TYR A 231 -1.39 -4.41 -15.89
N VAL A 232 -0.94 -4.82 -14.72
CA VAL A 232 -1.81 -5.10 -13.57
C VAL A 232 -1.27 -4.40 -12.33
N ALA A 233 -2.15 -3.66 -11.64
CA ALA A 233 -1.89 -3.17 -10.30
C ALA A 233 -2.16 -4.31 -9.29
N ASP A 234 -1.09 -4.93 -8.85
CA ASP A 234 -1.07 -6.09 -7.96
C ASP A 234 -1.05 -5.62 -6.50
N LEU A 235 -2.24 -5.28 -5.99
CA LEU A 235 -2.45 -4.48 -4.78
C LEU A 235 -1.70 -5.04 -3.57
N CYS A 236 -1.91 -6.31 -3.23
CA CYS A 236 -1.36 -6.90 -2.02
C CYS A 236 0.12 -7.29 -2.14
N ASN A 237 0.67 -7.27 -3.35
CA ASN A 237 2.11 -7.45 -3.59
C ASN A 237 2.83 -6.11 -3.83
N TYR A 238 2.12 -4.98 -3.70
CA TYR A 238 2.67 -3.63 -3.77
C TYR A 238 3.46 -3.32 -5.04
N ARG A 239 2.99 -3.84 -6.19
CA ARG A 239 3.71 -3.76 -7.46
C ARG A 239 2.82 -3.57 -8.67
N ILE A 240 3.43 -3.11 -9.75
CA ILE A 240 2.88 -3.19 -11.10
C ILE A 240 3.61 -4.31 -11.83
N VAL A 241 2.86 -5.24 -12.43
CA VAL A 241 3.42 -6.36 -13.21
C VAL A 241 2.86 -6.31 -14.62
N ALA A 242 3.68 -6.64 -15.61
CA ALA A 242 3.30 -6.70 -17.02
C ALA A 242 3.45 -8.10 -17.59
N TRP A 243 2.45 -8.54 -18.33
CA TRP A 243 2.49 -9.74 -19.16
C TRP A 243 2.53 -9.33 -20.63
N ALA A 244 3.50 -9.87 -21.36
CA ALA A 244 3.46 -9.81 -22.82
C ALA A 244 2.35 -10.72 -23.35
N SER A 245 1.84 -10.41 -24.54
CA SER A 245 0.81 -11.24 -25.17
C SER A 245 1.25 -12.70 -25.27
N GLY A 246 0.47 -13.62 -24.68
CA GLY A 246 0.75 -15.05 -24.67
C GLY A 246 1.82 -15.52 -23.67
N ALA A 247 2.37 -14.62 -22.84
CA ALA A 247 3.34 -15.00 -21.82
C ALA A 247 2.68 -15.80 -20.67
N THR A 248 3.40 -16.78 -20.13
CA THR A 248 2.96 -17.59 -18.98
C THR A 248 3.36 -17.00 -17.63
N GLU A 249 4.34 -16.09 -17.64
CA GLU A 249 4.80 -15.33 -16.47
C GLU A 249 4.95 -13.85 -16.86
N GLY A 250 4.76 -12.99 -15.87
CA GLY A 250 4.90 -11.56 -16.00
C GLY A 250 6.33 -11.11 -15.74
N ARG A 251 6.57 -9.82 -15.90
CA ARG A 251 7.74 -9.13 -15.34
C ARG A 251 7.28 -8.03 -14.42
N GLU A 252 7.99 -7.87 -13.32
CA GLU A 252 7.82 -6.71 -12.47
C GLU A 252 8.24 -5.44 -13.25
N VAL A 253 7.38 -4.43 -13.21
CA VAL A 253 7.60 -3.15 -13.90
C VAL A 253 8.15 -2.13 -12.92
N VAL A 254 7.48 -1.99 -11.78
CA VAL A 254 7.83 -1.07 -10.69
C VAL A 254 7.17 -1.52 -9.40
N GLY A 255 7.80 -1.23 -8.26
CA GLY A 255 7.34 -1.64 -6.95
C GLY A 255 7.95 -2.95 -6.49
N GLY A 256 7.15 -3.80 -5.86
CA GLY A 256 7.57 -5.11 -5.36
C GLY A 256 8.00 -5.03 -3.91
N ILE A 257 8.43 -6.15 -3.31
CA ILE A 257 8.94 -6.18 -1.92
C ILE A 257 10.40 -5.68 -1.86
N TYR A 258 11.10 -5.68 -3.00
CA TYR A 258 12.50 -5.28 -3.12
C TYR A 258 12.62 -4.02 -3.97
N GLN A 259 12.27 -2.87 -3.40
CA GLN A 259 12.23 -1.60 -4.15
C GLN A 259 13.59 -0.94 -4.24
N LYS A 260 13.86 -0.22 -5.33
CA LYS A 260 15.12 0.53 -5.51
C LYS A 260 15.12 1.86 -4.75
N THR A 261 13.95 2.48 -4.59
CA THR A 261 13.79 3.81 -3.99
C THR A 261 12.54 3.90 -3.11
N MET A 262 12.48 4.87 -2.20
CA MET A 262 11.28 5.12 -1.37
C MET A 262 10.06 5.56 -2.20
N ILE A 263 10.27 6.09 -3.41
CA ILE A 263 9.18 6.49 -4.31
C ILE A 263 8.54 5.24 -4.93
N GLU A 264 9.34 4.21 -5.21
CA GLU A 264 8.87 2.93 -5.73
C GLU A 264 8.26 2.01 -4.65
N SER A 265 8.44 2.31 -3.37
CA SER A 265 7.77 1.61 -2.27
C SER A 265 6.28 1.97 -2.24
N PHE A 266 5.46 1.26 -3.03
CA PHE A 266 4.01 1.41 -3.00
C PHE A 266 3.40 0.77 -1.76
N SER A 267 2.23 1.26 -1.34
CA SER A 267 1.46 0.66 -0.25
C SER A 267 0.03 0.30 -0.64
N GLY A 268 -0.47 0.84 -1.76
CA GLY A 268 -1.76 0.46 -2.32
C GLY A 268 -1.88 0.82 -3.80
N PRO A 269 -1.09 0.22 -4.71
CA PRO A 269 -1.21 0.51 -6.13
C PRO A 269 -2.64 0.19 -6.61
N ALA A 270 -3.38 1.19 -7.07
CA ALA A 270 -4.80 1.06 -7.38
C ALA A 270 -5.09 0.81 -8.83
N ASP A 271 -4.52 1.70 -9.63
CA ASP A 271 -4.80 1.84 -11.02
C ASP A 271 -3.54 2.36 -11.70
N LEU A 272 -3.49 2.14 -13.01
CA LEU A 272 -2.36 2.61 -13.81
C LEU A 272 -2.82 2.98 -15.21
N LEU A 273 -2.12 3.96 -15.79
CA LEU A 273 -2.29 4.33 -17.18
C LEU A 273 -0.96 4.71 -17.80
N ILE A 274 -0.93 4.76 -19.12
CA ILE A 274 0.26 5.21 -19.88
C ILE A 274 -0.02 6.58 -20.45
N ASP A 275 0.81 7.55 -20.07
CA ASP A 275 0.89 8.81 -20.78
C ASP A 275 1.75 8.62 -22.04
N LYS A 276 1.10 8.59 -23.20
CA LYS A 276 1.75 8.41 -24.51
C LYS A 276 2.65 9.58 -24.87
N ASN A 277 2.41 10.78 -24.34
CA ASN A 277 3.20 11.98 -24.67
C ASN A 277 4.58 11.94 -24.00
N SER A 278 4.64 11.46 -22.75
CA SER A 278 5.89 11.36 -21.98
C SER A 278 6.48 9.94 -21.91
N ASP A 279 5.85 8.95 -22.54
CA ASP A 279 6.17 7.51 -22.43
C ASP A 279 6.41 7.07 -20.97
N SER A 280 5.45 7.41 -20.11
CA SER A 280 5.53 7.18 -18.66
C SER A 280 4.28 6.46 -18.14
N PHE A 281 4.47 5.63 -17.12
CA PHE A 281 3.38 5.11 -16.29
C PHE A 281 2.92 6.21 -15.34
N ILE A 282 1.62 6.38 -15.21
CA ILE A 282 0.98 7.12 -14.12
C ILE A 282 0.28 6.09 -13.25
N ILE A 283 0.65 6.02 -11.97
CA ILE A 283 0.22 4.99 -11.04
C ILE A 283 -0.39 5.68 -9.84
N SER A 284 -1.59 5.24 -9.45
CA SER A 284 -2.19 5.68 -8.20
C SER A 284 -1.73 4.77 -7.06
N ASP A 285 -1.24 5.37 -5.99
CA ASP A 285 -0.80 4.68 -4.78
C ASP A 285 -1.69 5.14 -3.63
N ASP A 286 -2.84 4.50 -3.56
CA ASP A 286 -4.03 4.85 -2.79
C ASP A 286 -3.72 5.04 -1.30
N THR A 287 -3.13 4.03 -0.68
CA THR A 287 -2.81 4.04 0.76
C THR A 287 -1.69 5.02 1.10
N SER A 288 -0.77 5.30 0.17
CA SER A 288 0.24 6.35 0.33
C SER A 288 -0.29 7.74 -0.01
N LYS A 289 -1.58 7.87 -0.36
CA LYS A 289 -2.26 9.10 -0.74
C LYS A 289 -1.52 9.91 -1.82
N ARG A 290 -1.07 9.26 -2.89
CA ARG A 290 -0.27 9.91 -3.93
C ARG A 290 -0.50 9.33 -5.32
N VAL A 291 -0.08 10.10 -6.33
CA VAL A 291 0.07 9.63 -7.71
C VAL A 291 1.54 9.76 -8.12
N VAL A 292 2.07 8.68 -8.67
CA VAL A 292 3.48 8.55 -9.06
C VAL A 292 3.59 8.43 -10.57
N ARG A 293 4.53 9.16 -11.16
CA ARG A 293 4.91 9.04 -12.57
C ARG A 293 6.24 8.30 -12.66
N CYS A 294 6.30 7.23 -13.45
CA CYS A 294 7.50 6.42 -13.65
C CYS A 294 7.81 6.25 -15.13
N ARG A 295 9.05 6.51 -15.55
CA ARG A 295 9.47 6.35 -16.95
C ARG A 295 9.41 4.88 -17.40
N ARG A 296 8.94 4.62 -18.63
CA ARG A 296 8.81 3.24 -19.17
C ARG A 296 10.12 2.65 -19.70
N GLN A 297 11.07 3.48 -20.12
CA GLN A 297 12.32 3.06 -20.75
C GLN A 297 13.55 3.71 -20.11
N GLY A 298 14.63 2.94 -19.97
CA GLY A 298 15.86 3.34 -19.29
C GLY A 298 15.91 2.84 -17.85
N ASP A 299 16.74 3.46 -17.01
CA ASP A 299 16.62 3.29 -15.57
C ASP A 299 15.27 3.89 -15.13
N THR A 300 14.44 3.10 -14.44
CA THR A 300 13.13 3.52 -13.97
C THR A 300 13.29 4.70 -13.00
N GLU A 301 13.11 5.92 -13.49
CA GLU A 301 13.01 7.12 -12.68
C GLU A 301 11.54 7.38 -12.37
N CYS A 302 11.22 7.39 -11.07
CA CYS A 302 9.88 7.70 -10.58
C CYS A 302 9.89 9.03 -9.81
N GLU A 303 8.80 9.78 -9.94
CA GLU A 303 8.56 11.01 -9.18
C GLU A 303 7.11 11.05 -8.69
N ILE A 304 6.89 11.72 -7.56
CA ILE A 304 5.55 11.99 -7.05
C ILE A 304 5.03 13.24 -7.76
N ILE A 305 3.91 13.10 -8.49
CA ILE A 305 3.29 14.23 -9.21
C ILE A 305 2.12 14.85 -8.45
N ILE A 306 1.49 14.09 -7.53
CA ILE A 306 0.38 14.53 -6.68
C ILE A 306 0.53 13.85 -5.32
N SER A 307 0.31 14.59 -4.24
CA SER A 307 0.28 14.08 -2.85
C SER A 307 -0.98 14.54 -2.11
N GLY A 308 -1.34 13.82 -1.04
CA GLY A 308 -2.50 14.13 -0.20
C GLY A 308 -3.84 13.76 -0.84
N VAL A 309 -3.86 12.76 -1.74
CA VAL A 309 -5.06 12.31 -2.45
C VAL A 309 -5.18 10.80 -2.36
N GLU A 310 -6.29 10.29 -1.79
CA GLU A 310 -6.65 8.86 -1.78
C GLU A 310 -7.05 8.43 -3.21
N ALA A 311 -6.05 8.20 -4.06
CA ALA A 311 -6.21 8.00 -5.49
C ALA A 311 -6.70 6.58 -5.81
N LYS A 312 -8.02 6.40 -5.99
CA LYS A 312 -8.63 5.09 -6.29
C LYS A 312 -8.63 4.71 -7.76
N GLY A 313 -8.79 5.70 -8.64
CA GLY A 313 -8.89 5.50 -10.08
C GLY A 313 -8.30 6.68 -10.83
N LEU A 314 -7.79 6.40 -12.04
CA LEU A 314 -7.11 7.37 -12.88
C LEU A 314 -7.71 7.40 -14.29
N ALA A 315 -7.75 8.60 -14.88
CA ALA A 315 -7.91 8.77 -16.31
C ALA A 315 -6.97 9.88 -16.80
N ILE A 316 -6.66 9.89 -18.10
CA ILE A 316 -5.87 10.95 -18.73
C ILE A 316 -6.58 11.38 -20.01
N ASP A 317 -6.73 12.68 -20.25
CA ASP A 317 -7.33 13.19 -21.49
C ASP A 317 -6.28 13.31 -22.63
N GLU A 318 -6.72 13.78 -23.79
CA GLU A 318 -5.88 13.98 -24.97
C GLU A 318 -4.84 15.10 -24.80
N ASN A 319 -5.06 16.04 -23.89
CA ASN A 319 -4.12 17.12 -23.58
C ASN A 319 -3.08 16.69 -22.53
N GLY A 320 -3.22 15.49 -21.97
CA GLY A 320 -2.36 14.99 -20.89
C GLY A 320 -2.82 15.41 -19.49
N SER A 321 -4.02 15.98 -19.34
CA SER A 321 -4.56 16.27 -18.00
C SER A 321 -4.96 14.97 -17.32
N ILE A 322 -4.55 14.80 -16.07
CA ILE A 322 -4.85 13.61 -15.26
C ILE A 322 -6.10 13.88 -14.43
N TYR A 323 -7.03 12.94 -14.46
CA TYR A 323 -8.24 12.91 -13.65
C TYR A 323 -8.07 11.84 -12.58
N ILE A 324 -8.28 12.21 -11.32
CA ILE A 324 -8.07 11.36 -10.16
C ILE A 324 -9.36 11.29 -9.35
N VAL A 325 -9.79 10.08 -9.03
CA VAL A 325 -10.82 9.86 -8.01
C VAL A 325 -10.18 10.00 -6.64
N ASP A 326 -10.54 11.06 -5.92
CA ASP A 326 -10.17 11.26 -4.51
C ASP A 326 -11.22 10.58 -3.63
N GLY A 327 -10.89 9.38 -3.16
CA GLY A 327 -11.78 8.55 -2.35
C GLY A 327 -12.10 9.14 -0.99
N GLU A 328 -11.17 9.90 -0.40
CA GLU A 328 -11.33 10.51 0.92
C GLU A 328 -12.35 11.66 0.86
N ASN A 329 -12.29 12.45 -0.22
CA ASN A 329 -13.13 13.63 -0.39
C ASN A 329 -14.39 13.41 -1.24
N ASN A 330 -14.59 12.19 -1.76
CA ASN A 330 -15.72 11.82 -2.61
C ASN A 330 -15.86 12.75 -3.82
N GLU A 331 -14.75 12.94 -4.53
CA GLU A 331 -14.69 13.85 -5.68
C GLU A 331 -13.76 13.36 -6.77
N VAL A 332 -13.88 13.94 -7.95
CA VAL A 332 -12.90 13.79 -9.02
C VAL A 332 -12.20 15.11 -9.24
N ILE A 333 -10.89 15.09 -9.21
CA ILE A 333 -10.03 16.23 -9.49
C ILE A 333 -9.35 16.07 -10.85
N ARG A 334 -9.21 17.17 -11.59
CA ARG A 334 -8.39 17.30 -12.80
C ARG A 334 -7.11 18.06 -12.45
N TYR A 335 -5.98 17.56 -12.90
CA TYR A 335 -4.65 18.09 -12.64
C TYR A 335 -3.77 18.01 -13.89
N ASN A 336 -3.07 19.09 -14.25
CA ASN A 336 -1.98 19.02 -15.21
C ASN A 336 -0.65 18.91 -14.47
N ILE A 337 0.25 18.08 -14.98
CA ILE A 337 1.56 17.87 -14.36
C ILE A 337 2.32 19.21 -14.27
N GLY A 338 2.67 19.61 -13.04
CA GLY A 338 3.37 20.86 -12.76
C GLY A 338 2.47 22.03 -12.38
N ASP A 339 1.13 21.88 -12.46
CA ASP A 339 0.21 22.89 -11.95
C ASP A 339 0.34 23.02 -10.42
N SER A 340 0.12 24.23 -9.91
CA SER A 340 0.11 24.50 -8.47
C SER A 340 -1.22 24.16 -7.80
N GLU A 341 -2.27 23.90 -8.57
CA GLU A 341 -3.64 23.65 -8.08
C GLU A 341 -4.36 22.61 -8.93
N ALA A 342 -5.28 21.87 -8.32
CA ALA A 342 -6.16 20.92 -8.98
C ALA A 342 -7.58 21.51 -9.09
N THR A 343 -8.35 21.04 -10.06
CA THR A 343 -9.72 21.49 -10.28
C THR A 343 -10.71 20.36 -10.00
N ILE A 344 -11.69 20.57 -9.10
CA ILE A 344 -12.78 19.63 -8.86
C ILE A 344 -13.73 19.66 -10.05
N VAL A 345 -13.91 18.51 -10.71
CA VAL A 345 -14.71 18.35 -11.94
C VAL A 345 -15.95 17.47 -11.76
N ALA A 346 -16.03 16.71 -10.67
CA ALA A 346 -17.23 15.98 -10.24
C ALA A 346 -17.26 15.83 -8.71
N GLY A 347 -18.46 15.84 -8.11
CA GLY A 347 -18.61 15.75 -6.65
C GLY A 347 -18.14 17.00 -5.89
N GLY A 348 -17.44 16.80 -4.77
CA GLY A 348 -16.88 17.89 -3.95
C GLY A 348 -17.92 18.68 -3.15
N ASN A 349 -19.05 18.05 -2.84
CA ASN A 349 -20.14 18.59 -2.01
C ASN A 349 -20.46 17.67 -0.82
N GLY A 350 -19.45 16.93 -0.35
CA GLY A 350 -19.59 15.90 0.67
C GLY A 350 -20.16 14.58 0.12
N ALA A 351 -20.08 13.54 0.95
CA ALA A 351 -20.65 12.23 0.65
C ALA A 351 -22.19 12.29 0.63
N GLY A 352 -22.82 11.74 -0.41
CA GLY A 352 -24.28 11.68 -0.53
C GLY A 352 -24.76 11.19 -1.90
N ASP A 353 -26.07 11.20 -2.11
CA ASP A 353 -26.74 10.65 -3.30
C ASP A 353 -27.35 11.72 -4.21
N ALA A 354 -27.24 13.00 -3.87
CA ALA A 354 -27.65 14.10 -4.73
C ALA A 354 -26.87 14.10 -6.07
N LEU A 355 -27.39 14.76 -7.10
CA LEU A 355 -26.76 14.79 -8.43
C LEU A 355 -25.42 15.54 -8.46
N ASN A 356 -25.12 16.33 -7.44
CA ASN A 356 -23.84 17.02 -7.26
C ASN A 356 -22.95 16.35 -6.19
N GLN A 357 -23.32 15.17 -5.70
CA GLN A 357 -22.60 14.40 -4.69
C GLN A 357 -22.20 13.02 -5.23
N LEU A 358 -21.18 12.45 -4.60
CA LEU A 358 -20.71 11.09 -4.80
C LEU A 358 -20.58 10.43 -3.44
N ASN A 359 -20.54 9.11 -3.39
CA ASN A 359 -20.32 8.34 -2.17
C ASN A 359 -19.46 7.10 -2.48
N CYS A 360 -18.25 7.10 -1.92
CA CYS A 360 -17.18 6.14 -2.22
C CYS A 360 -16.95 5.97 -3.74
N PRO A 361 -16.69 7.05 -4.51
CA PRO A 361 -16.38 6.89 -5.93
C PRO A 361 -15.11 6.04 -6.10
N HIS A 362 -15.05 5.22 -7.16
CA HIS A 362 -13.96 4.26 -7.35
C HIS A 362 -13.16 4.47 -8.64
N SER A 363 -13.82 4.54 -9.80
CA SER A 363 -13.19 4.65 -11.12
C SER A 363 -13.71 5.88 -11.86
N VAL A 364 -12.86 6.42 -12.74
CA VAL A 364 -13.15 7.60 -13.56
C VAL A 364 -12.82 7.28 -15.02
N PHE A 365 -13.65 7.80 -15.94
CA PHE A 365 -13.37 7.83 -17.36
C PHE A 365 -13.63 9.24 -17.90
N VAL A 366 -12.81 9.70 -18.86
CA VAL A 366 -13.00 10.98 -19.54
C VAL A 366 -13.20 10.76 -21.04
N ASP A 367 -14.28 11.30 -21.60
CA ASP A 367 -14.56 11.24 -23.04
C ASP A 367 -13.91 12.41 -23.82
N GLN A 368 -14.03 12.38 -25.15
CA GLN A 368 -13.46 13.40 -26.04
C GLN A 368 -14.10 14.79 -25.89
N ASP A 369 -15.27 14.87 -25.27
CA ASP A 369 -15.92 16.14 -24.92
C ASP A 369 -15.51 16.64 -23.52
N TYR A 370 -14.51 16.00 -22.90
CA TYR A 370 -14.05 16.22 -21.52
C TYR A 370 -15.14 15.95 -20.48
N SER A 371 -16.16 15.16 -20.83
CA SER A 371 -17.16 14.71 -19.86
C SER A 371 -16.55 13.65 -18.96
N VAL A 372 -16.83 13.75 -17.66
CA VAL A 372 -16.30 12.87 -16.63
C VAL A 372 -17.38 11.86 -16.24
N TYR A 373 -17.08 10.58 -16.38
CA TYR A 373 -17.90 9.48 -15.90
C TYR A 373 -17.27 8.94 -14.62
N VAL A 374 -18.09 8.64 -13.62
CA VAL A 374 -17.63 8.18 -12.31
C VAL A 374 -18.48 7.01 -11.85
N SER A 375 -17.84 5.93 -11.43
CA SER A 375 -18.53 4.85 -10.71
C SER A 375 -18.75 5.30 -9.26
N ASP A 376 -20.01 5.50 -8.90
CA ASP A 376 -20.44 5.95 -7.59
C ASP A 376 -20.82 4.71 -6.76
N GLU A 377 -19.81 4.06 -6.16
CA GLU A 377 -19.85 2.66 -5.70
C GLU A 377 -20.99 2.42 -4.71
N ASP A 378 -21.07 3.22 -3.64
CA ASP A 378 -22.03 3.04 -2.56
C ASP A 378 -23.43 3.54 -2.92
N ASN A 379 -23.55 4.37 -3.95
CA ASN A 379 -24.84 4.78 -4.53
C ASN A 379 -25.30 3.86 -5.66
N HIS A 380 -24.49 2.86 -6.05
CA HIS A 380 -24.84 1.83 -7.03
C HIS A 380 -25.27 2.38 -8.40
N ARG A 381 -24.52 3.38 -8.89
CA ARG A 381 -24.80 4.09 -10.14
C ARG A 381 -23.52 4.51 -10.84
N VAL A 382 -23.65 4.83 -12.13
CA VAL A 382 -22.62 5.58 -12.87
C VAL A 382 -23.18 6.96 -13.19
N MET A 383 -22.40 7.97 -12.84
CA MET A 383 -22.73 9.37 -13.02
C MET A 383 -21.87 9.98 -14.13
N LYS A 384 -22.43 10.90 -14.91
CA LYS A 384 -21.73 11.69 -15.94
C LYS A 384 -21.84 13.19 -15.63
N TRP A 385 -20.72 13.90 -15.60
CA TRP A 385 -20.65 15.36 -15.62
C TRP A 385 -20.15 15.82 -16.98
N ALA A 386 -20.87 16.75 -17.62
CA ALA A 386 -20.30 17.49 -18.75
C ALA A 386 -19.21 18.46 -18.24
N ASP A 387 -18.25 18.85 -19.08
CA ASP A 387 -17.20 19.81 -18.68
C ASP A 387 -17.82 21.11 -18.11
N GLY A 388 -17.38 21.49 -16.91
CA GLY A 388 -17.89 22.65 -16.18
C GLY A 388 -19.29 22.52 -15.57
N ALA A 389 -19.93 21.34 -15.63
CA ALA A 389 -21.23 21.12 -15.00
C ALA A 389 -21.13 21.12 -13.47
N THR A 390 -22.14 21.68 -12.79
CA THR A 390 -22.21 21.71 -11.31
C THR A 390 -22.87 20.47 -10.71
N GLU A 391 -23.61 19.72 -11.54
CA GLU A 391 -24.28 18.46 -11.19
C GLU A 391 -24.16 17.49 -12.36
N GLY A 392 -24.25 16.21 -12.05
CA GLY A 392 -24.16 15.13 -13.01
C GLY A 392 -25.53 14.56 -13.36
N VAL A 393 -25.52 13.61 -14.29
CA VAL A 393 -26.68 12.81 -14.67
C VAL A 393 -26.38 11.33 -14.51
N ILE A 394 -27.38 10.56 -14.08
CA ILE A 394 -27.26 9.10 -13.99
C ILE A 394 -27.29 8.54 -15.42
N VAL A 395 -26.25 7.80 -15.81
CA VAL A 395 -26.14 7.19 -17.15
C VAL A 395 -26.24 5.66 -17.13
N ALA A 396 -26.04 5.03 -15.97
CA ALA A 396 -26.26 3.60 -15.78
C ALA A 396 -26.60 3.30 -14.30
N GLY A 397 -27.42 2.27 -14.06
CA GLY A 397 -27.89 1.91 -12.72
C GLY A 397 -28.80 2.97 -12.08
N GLY A 398 -28.65 3.20 -10.77
CA GLY A 398 -29.41 4.22 -10.03
C GLY A 398 -30.84 3.85 -9.66
N GLN A 399 -31.23 2.58 -9.80
CA GLN A 399 -32.50 2.02 -9.30
C GLN A 399 -32.33 1.30 -7.96
N GLY A 400 -31.38 1.76 -7.14
CA GLY A 400 -30.97 1.13 -5.89
C GLY A 400 -30.07 -0.09 -6.08
N LYS A 401 -29.65 -0.67 -4.95
CA LYS A 401 -28.86 -1.89 -4.90
C LYS A 401 -29.66 -3.10 -5.41
N GLY A 402 -29.09 -3.90 -6.29
CA GLY A 402 -29.70 -5.16 -6.71
C GLY A 402 -28.96 -5.83 -7.88
N ASP A 403 -29.52 -6.92 -8.38
CA ASP A 403 -28.97 -7.78 -9.43
C ASP A 403 -29.81 -7.75 -10.73
N SER A 404 -30.90 -6.98 -10.77
CA SER A 404 -31.66 -6.78 -12.01
C SER A 404 -30.83 -6.05 -13.08
N LEU A 405 -31.27 -6.09 -14.33
CA LEU A 405 -30.57 -5.44 -15.45
C LEU A 405 -30.57 -3.90 -15.36
N SER A 406 -31.42 -3.32 -14.50
CA SER A 406 -31.45 -1.87 -14.25
C SER A 406 -30.72 -1.46 -12.95
N GLN A 407 -30.10 -2.40 -12.25
CA GLN A 407 -29.45 -2.20 -10.95
C GLN A 407 -27.99 -2.63 -10.98
N PHE A 408 -27.23 -2.09 -10.02
CA PHE A 408 -25.88 -2.52 -9.70
C PHE A 408 -25.79 -2.87 -8.22
N SER A 409 -24.71 -3.54 -7.85
CA SER A 409 -24.24 -3.69 -6.47
C SER A 409 -22.73 -3.42 -6.44
N SER A 410 -22.37 -2.23 -5.96
CA SER A 410 -20.99 -1.73 -5.87
C SER A 410 -20.25 -1.71 -7.22
N PRO A 411 -20.71 -0.94 -8.22
CA PRO A 411 -20.03 -0.82 -9.50
C PRO A 411 -18.66 -0.15 -9.32
N ARG A 412 -17.64 -0.65 -10.03
CA ARG A 412 -16.26 -0.15 -9.96
C ARG A 412 -15.71 0.27 -11.32
N GLY A 413 -14.88 -0.54 -11.97
CA GLY A 413 -14.29 -0.22 -13.26
C GLY A 413 -15.31 0.27 -14.28
N ILE A 414 -14.97 1.36 -14.98
CA ILE A 414 -15.78 1.93 -16.04
C ILE A 414 -14.94 2.20 -17.29
N VAL A 415 -15.51 1.91 -18.46
CA VAL A 415 -14.99 2.35 -19.76
C VAL A 415 -16.17 2.82 -20.60
N VAL A 416 -15.99 3.87 -21.40
CA VAL A 416 -17.04 4.39 -22.28
C VAL A 416 -16.51 4.43 -23.71
N ASP A 417 -17.31 3.95 -24.67
CA ASP A 417 -16.95 4.03 -26.08
C ASP A 417 -17.41 5.37 -26.73
N PRO A 418 -16.91 5.73 -27.92
CA PRO A 418 -17.31 6.95 -28.62
C PRO A 418 -18.82 7.10 -28.89
N SER A 419 -19.59 6.00 -28.86
CA SER A 419 -21.05 6.07 -29.00
C SER A 419 -21.77 6.48 -27.71
N GLY A 420 -21.03 6.59 -26.61
CA GLY A 420 -21.55 6.84 -25.27
C GLY A 420 -22.08 5.60 -24.57
N THR A 421 -21.68 4.40 -25.03
CA THR A 421 -22.04 3.15 -24.35
C THR A 421 -21.08 2.94 -23.18
N VAL A 422 -21.66 2.68 -22.01
CA VAL A 422 -20.93 2.53 -20.74
C VAL A 422 -20.74 1.05 -20.42
N TYR A 423 -19.52 0.64 -20.14
CA TYR A 423 -19.15 -0.69 -19.71
C TYR A 423 -18.72 -0.64 -18.25
N VAL A 424 -19.28 -1.49 -17.40
CA VAL A 424 -19.12 -1.41 -15.94
C VAL A 424 -18.86 -2.80 -15.35
N THR A 425 -17.85 -2.93 -14.50
CA THR A 425 -17.76 -4.10 -13.60
C THR A 425 -18.71 -3.90 -12.44
N ASP A 426 -19.73 -4.75 -12.35
CA ASP A 426 -20.71 -4.80 -11.27
C ASP A 426 -20.20 -5.78 -10.20
N LEU A 427 -19.35 -5.27 -9.30
CA LEU A 427 -18.42 -6.07 -8.51
C LEU A 427 -19.13 -7.15 -7.69
N SER A 428 -20.12 -6.78 -6.88
CA SER A 428 -20.75 -7.76 -5.98
C SER A 428 -21.69 -8.71 -6.69
N ASN A 429 -22.08 -8.41 -7.93
CA ASN A 429 -22.90 -9.29 -8.77
C ASN A 429 -22.03 -10.14 -9.72
N ALA A 430 -20.70 -10.07 -9.61
CA ALA A 430 -19.76 -10.92 -10.34
C ALA A 430 -19.96 -10.89 -11.88
N ARG A 431 -20.20 -9.71 -12.43
CA ARG A 431 -20.53 -9.53 -13.85
C ARG A 431 -19.97 -8.24 -14.44
N VAL A 432 -19.87 -8.19 -15.75
CA VAL A 432 -19.63 -6.97 -16.54
C VAL A 432 -20.91 -6.65 -17.30
N MET A 433 -21.35 -5.40 -17.18
CA MET A 433 -22.55 -4.91 -17.85
C MET A 433 -22.22 -3.85 -18.88
N ARG A 434 -22.94 -3.87 -20.01
CA ARG A 434 -22.93 -2.84 -21.04
C ARG A 434 -24.25 -2.06 -20.99
N TRP A 435 -24.17 -0.74 -21.07
CA TRP A 435 -25.30 0.17 -21.06
C TRP A 435 -25.24 1.11 -22.25
N PHE A 436 -26.15 0.92 -23.21
CA PHE A 436 -26.25 1.86 -24.32
C PHE A 436 -26.70 3.23 -23.83
N LYS A 437 -26.27 4.27 -24.54
CA LYS A 437 -26.73 5.64 -24.31
C LYS A 437 -28.26 5.69 -24.24
N ASP A 438 -28.77 6.35 -23.20
CA ASP A 438 -30.20 6.53 -22.89
C ASP A 438 -31.00 5.24 -22.58
N ALA A 439 -30.34 4.07 -22.49
CA ALA A 439 -31.01 2.81 -22.16
C ALA A 439 -31.47 2.76 -20.69
N LYS A 440 -32.62 2.13 -20.44
CA LYS A 440 -33.18 1.98 -19.09
C LYS A 440 -32.62 0.79 -18.31
N GLN A 441 -31.99 -0.14 -19.00
CA GLN A 441 -31.38 -1.34 -18.45
C GLN A 441 -30.14 -1.68 -19.27
N GLY A 442 -29.18 -2.36 -18.64
CA GLY A 442 -27.98 -2.87 -19.27
C GLY A 442 -28.14 -4.30 -19.79
N GLU A 443 -27.04 -4.82 -20.32
CA GLU A 443 -26.88 -6.18 -20.81
C GLU A 443 -25.64 -6.79 -20.17
N VAL A 444 -25.74 -8.03 -19.68
CA VAL A 444 -24.57 -8.76 -19.19
C VAL A 444 -23.73 -9.22 -20.38
N ILE A 445 -22.45 -8.85 -20.40
CA ILE A 445 -21.52 -9.19 -21.49
C ILE A 445 -20.42 -10.18 -21.07
N ALA A 446 -20.15 -10.31 -19.77
CA ALA A 446 -19.25 -11.30 -19.19
C ALA A 446 -19.63 -11.59 -17.74
N GLY A 447 -19.37 -12.82 -17.27
CA GLY A 447 -19.76 -13.25 -15.92
C GLY A 447 -21.28 -13.39 -15.72
N GLY A 448 -21.75 -13.19 -14.49
CA GLY A 448 -23.17 -13.32 -14.14
C GLY A 448 -23.66 -14.77 -13.97
N ASN A 449 -22.76 -15.74 -13.95
CA ASN A 449 -23.04 -17.17 -13.79
C ASN A 449 -22.68 -17.69 -12.38
N GLY A 450 -22.81 -16.82 -11.37
CA GLY A 450 -22.31 -17.02 -10.02
C GLY A 450 -20.82 -16.72 -9.87
N GLU A 451 -20.39 -16.56 -8.61
CA GLU A 451 -18.97 -16.40 -8.30
C GLU A 451 -18.21 -17.72 -8.48
N GLY A 452 -17.00 -17.63 -9.02
CA GLY A 452 -16.15 -18.79 -9.19
C GLY A 452 -15.05 -18.61 -10.21
N GLU A 453 -14.37 -19.72 -10.47
CA GLU A 453 -13.16 -19.76 -11.30
C GLU A 453 -13.38 -20.41 -12.67
N GLU A 454 -14.58 -20.88 -12.98
CA GLU A 454 -14.90 -21.41 -14.31
C GLU A 454 -14.73 -20.34 -15.40
N PRO A 455 -14.53 -20.73 -16.68
CA PRO A 455 -14.25 -19.78 -17.77
C PRO A 455 -15.32 -18.68 -17.96
N ASN A 456 -16.57 -18.95 -17.59
CA ASN A 456 -17.70 -18.02 -17.68
C ASN A 456 -18.07 -17.36 -16.34
N GLN A 457 -17.23 -17.52 -15.31
CA GLN A 457 -17.43 -16.97 -13.97
C GLN A 457 -16.39 -15.91 -13.63
N LEU A 458 -16.81 -14.95 -12.81
CA LEU A 458 -15.99 -13.90 -12.24
C LEU A 458 -16.16 -13.92 -10.72
N THR A 459 -15.23 -13.34 -9.98
CA THR A 459 -15.29 -13.20 -8.52
C THR A 459 -14.80 -11.80 -8.17
N SER A 460 -15.74 -10.93 -7.79
CA SER A 460 -15.46 -9.51 -7.50
C SER A 460 -14.66 -8.77 -8.58
N PRO A 461 -15.13 -8.69 -9.85
CA PRO A 461 -14.41 -7.99 -10.90
C PRO A 461 -14.25 -6.49 -10.54
N SER A 462 -13.02 -6.00 -10.55
CA SER A 462 -12.67 -4.66 -10.01
C SER A 462 -12.44 -3.61 -11.09
N SER A 463 -11.86 -4.00 -12.22
CA SER A 463 -11.52 -3.12 -13.33
C SER A 463 -11.69 -3.84 -14.66
N LEU A 464 -11.87 -3.08 -15.74
CA LEU A 464 -11.94 -3.58 -17.10
C LEU A 464 -11.16 -2.70 -18.09
N ALA A 465 -10.68 -3.30 -19.17
CA ALA A 465 -10.04 -2.62 -20.28
C ALA A 465 -10.41 -3.29 -21.61
N PHE A 466 -10.29 -2.56 -22.71
CA PHE A 466 -10.40 -3.10 -24.06
C PHE A 466 -9.07 -3.00 -24.79
N ASP A 467 -8.73 -4.02 -25.57
CA ASP A 467 -7.65 -3.88 -26.55
C ASP A 467 -8.13 -3.22 -27.85
N LYS A 468 -7.19 -2.93 -28.75
CA LYS A 468 -7.47 -2.33 -30.08
C LYS A 468 -8.38 -3.17 -30.98
N HIS A 469 -8.54 -4.46 -30.69
CA HIS A 469 -9.43 -5.36 -31.41
C HIS A 469 -10.83 -5.42 -30.77
N GLY A 470 -11.02 -4.79 -29.61
CA GLY A 470 -12.27 -4.79 -28.86
C GLY A 470 -12.46 -5.99 -27.93
N ASN A 471 -11.40 -6.79 -27.68
CA ASN A 471 -11.48 -7.84 -26.67
C ASN A 471 -11.52 -7.22 -25.28
N LEU A 472 -12.33 -7.79 -24.40
CA LEU A 472 -12.54 -7.33 -23.03
C LEU A 472 -11.56 -8.01 -22.09
N TYR A 473 -10.84 -7.24 -21.27
CA TYR A 473 -9.98 -7.73 -20.20
C TYR A 473 -10.59 -7.32 -18.87
N VAL A 474 -10.70 -8.24 -17.94
CA VAL A 474 -11.32 -8.00 -16.62
C VAL A 474 -10.34 -8.38 -15.53
N SER A 475 -10.02 -7.44 -14.65
CA SER A 475 -9.28 -7.73 -13.42
C SER A 475 -10.22 -8.43 -12.44
N ASN A 476 -9.98 -9.71 -12.20
CA ASN A 476 -10.84 -10.55 -11.39
C ASN A 476 -10.27 -10.67 -9.97
N LEU A 477 -10.46 -9.62 -9.18
CA LEU A 477 -9.80 -9.37 -7.89
C LEU A 477 -9.89 -10.57 -6.95
N GLY A 478 -11.07 -11.16 -6.79
CA GLY A 478 -11.30 -12.26 -5.83
C GLY A 478 -10.65 -13.58 -6.22
N SER A 479 -10.23 -13.73 -7.47
CA SER A 479 -9.60 -14.96 -8.00
C SER A 479 -8.15 -14.78 -8.45
N ALA A 480 -7.54 -13.63 -8.14
CA ALA A 480 -6.14 -13.30 -8.47
C ALA A 480 -5.74 -13.58 -9.94
N ARG A 481 -6.57 -13.12 -10.87
CA ARG A 481 -6.31 -13.30 -12.30
C ARG A 481 -6.89 -12.16 -13.13
N VAL A 482 -6.36 -11.99 -14.34
CA VAL A 482 -6.99 -11.20 -15.40
C VAL A 482 -7.56 -12.14 -16.44
N VAL A 483 -8.83 -11.96 -16.78
CA VAL A 483 -9.56 -12.78 -17.75
C VAL A 483 -9.84 -11.97 -19.01
N LYS A 484 -9.47 -12.52 -20.17
CA LYS A 484 -9.76 -11.97 -21.49
C LYS A 484 -10.98 -12.67 -22.09
N PHE A 485 -11.95 -11.90 -22.58
CA PHE A 485 -13.08 -12.35 -23.38
C PHE A 485 -12.92 -11.81 -24.80
N GLU A 486 -12.88 -12.71 -25.78
CA GLU A 486 -12.73 -12.34 -27.18
C GLU A 486 -14.06 -11.92 -27.80
N ILE A 487 -14.03 -11.06 -28.81
CA ILE A 487 -15.25 -10.80 -29.62
C ILE A 487 -15.64 -12.11 -30.35
N ALA A 488 -16.94 -12.43 -30.32
CA ALA A 488 -17.52 -13.66 -30.86
C ALA A 488 -17.89 -13.59 -32.35
#